data_AF-A0A366VZK5-F1
#
_entry.id   AF-A0A366VZK5-F1
#
_cell.length_a   1.000
_cell.length_b   1.000
_cell.length_c   1.000
_cell.angle_alpha   90.00
_cell.angle_beta   90.00
_cell.angle_gamma   90.00
#
_symmetry.space_group_name_H-M   'P 1'
#
loop_
_entity.id
_entity.type
_entity.pdbx_description
1 polymer ?
#
loop_
_entity_poly.entity_id
_entity_poly.type
_entity_poly.pdbx_seq_one_letter_code
_entity_poly.pdbx_strand_id
1 'polypeptide(L)'
;MGLGDINFTFAVYIQNQPNMEQWQGVTTVVPLQETDIEAIGRACGNGWRKVFNVYAKVLYALDNNDFQFSQLAATWQAYRDEYLLQENSATALLFSAPALNLVEAEADKSKRTVHIICGRTYAKQLLNSEQLNTELLWLDEEFAINFEQHIIVCPYFDYRQLSNIKIQRLARLLSQLLQGKYK
;
A
#
# COMPACT_ATOMS: atom_id res chain seq x y z
N MET A 1 -7.24 5.78 10.12
CA MET A 1 -6.24 6.60 9.40
C MET A 1 -4.85 6.10 9.72
N GLY A 2 -3.78 6.65 9.13
CA GLY A 2 -2.55 5.89 8.89
C GLY A 2 -1.27 6.71 8.86
N LEU A 3 -0.22 6.12 8.32
CA LEU A 3 1.11 6.70 8.18
C LEU A 3 1.33 7.05 6.71
N GLY A 4 2.03 8.13 6.39
CA GLY A 4 2.33 8.48 5.00
C GLY A 4 2.13 9.93 4.60
N ASP A 5 2.25 10.15 3.31
CA ASP A 5 1.86 11.41 2.66
C ASP A 5 0.33 11.49 2.59
N ILE A 6 -0.25 12.65 2.90
CA ILE A 6 -1.69 12.89 2.75
C ILE A 6 -2.12 12.97 1.28
N ASN A 7 -1.21 13.34 0.39
CA ASN A 7 -1.42 13.46 -1.05
C ASN A 7 -1.03 12.17 -1.80
N PHE A 8 -1.23 11.02 -1.16
CA PHE A 8 -0.80 9.72 -1.68
C PHE A 8 -1.46 9.35 -3.01
N THR A 9 -0.67 8.80 -3.93
CA THR A 9 -1.14 8.11 -5.14
C THR A 9 -0.96 6.60 -5.04
N PHE A 10 -0.25 6.11 -4.02
CA PHE A 10 -0.09 4.69 -3.72
C PHE A 10 -0.52 4.39 -2.28
N ALA A 11 -1.71 3.82 -2.12
CA ALA A 11 -2.27 3.49 -0.81
C ALA A 11 -2.19 2.00 -0.51
N VAL A 12 -1.66 1.64 0.65
CA VAL A 12 -1.66 0.27 1.17
C VAL A 12 -2.56 0.21 2.40
N TYR A 13 -3.55 -0.68 2.38
CA TYR A 13 -4.50 -0.90 3.46
C TYR A 13 -4.15 -2.17 4.21
N ILE A 14 -3.97 -2.07 5.52
CA ILE A 14 -3.57 -3.18 6.38
C ILE A 14 -4.39 -3.17 7.67
N GLN A 15 -4.77 -4.36 8.14
CA GLN A 15 -5.63 -4.49 9.32
C GLN A 15 -4.92 -4.09 10.63
N ASN A 16 -3.60 -4.29 10.70
CA ASN A 16 -2.84 -4.10 11.94
C ASN A 16 -2.33 -2.67 12.05
N GLN A 17 -2.25 -2.16 13.28
CA GLN A 17 -1.69 -0.84 13.61
C GLN A 17 -0.49 -1.00 14.56
N PRO A 18 0.53 -0.12 14.49
CA PRO A 18 1.63 -0.14 15.43
C PRO A 18 1.12 0.04 16.88
N ASN A 19 1.56 -0.82 17.78
CA ASN A 19 1.18 -0.74 19.20
C ASN A 19 2.07 0.26 19.95
N MET A 20 2.00 1.53 19.54
CA MET A 20 2.65 2.65 20.22
C MET A 20 1.63 3.75 20.43
N GLU A 21 1.61 4.34 21.62
CA GLU A 21 0.64 5.37 22.03
C GLU A 21 0.53 6.51 21.02
N GLN A 22 1.67 7.01 20.52
CA GLN A 22 1.73 8.09 19.53
C GLN A 22 1.02 7.78 18.20
N TRP A 23 0.84 6.50 17.87
CA TRP A 23 0.16 6.07 16.65
C TRP A 23 -1.28 5.61 16.93
N GLN A 24 -1.65 5.38 18.19
CA GLN A 24 -3.02 5.01 18.57
C GLN A 24 -3.94 6.23 18.46
N GLY A 25 -5.14 6.04 17.93
CA GLY A 25 -6.13 7.11 17.82
C GLY A 25 -5.83 8.19 16.77
N VAL A 26 -4.81 7.99 15.92
CA VAL A 26 -4.50 8.93 14.82
C VAL A 26 -5.70 9.08 13.89
N THR A 27 -6.18 10.32 13.78
CA THR A 27 -7.35 10.69 12.96
C THR A 27 -6.98 11.39 11.64
N THR A 28 -5.75 11.24 11.15
CA THR A 28 -5.31 11.76 9.83
C THR A 28 -4.20 10.85 9.27
N VAL A 29 -3.77 11.06 8.02
CA VAL A 29 -2.52 10.44 7.56
C VAL A 29 -1.35 11.27 8.08
N VAL A 30 -0.45 10.65 8.82
CA VAL A 30 0.70 11.33 9.45
C VAL A 30 2.00 10.92 8.75
N PRO A 31 2.76 11.86 8.16
CA PRO A 31 4.03 11.54 7.53
C PRO A 31 5.05 11.10 8.57
N LEU A 32 5.78 10.03 8.25
CA LEU A 32 6.87 9.54 9.07
C LEU A 32 8.10 10.45 8.96
N GLN A 33 8.87 10.51 10.03
CA GLN A 33 10.20 11.09 10.07
C GLN A 33 11.26 9.99 9.83
N GLU A 34 12.50 10.41 9.49
CA GLU A 34 13.63 9.52 9.13
C GLU A 34 13.82 8.33 10.09
N THR A 35 13.63 8.53 11.40
CA THR A 35 13.84 7.49 12.42
C THR A 35 12.59 6.69 12.78
N ASP A 36 11.41 7.05 12.29
CA ASP A 36 10.15 6.45 12.77
C ASP A 36 10.00 5.00 12.34
N ILE A 37 10.41 4.64 11.11
CA ILE A 37 10.37 3.26 10.63
C ILE A 37 11.23 2.35 11.51
N GLU A 38 12.42 2.82 11.88
CA GLU A 38 13.31 2.10 12.79
C GLU A 38 12.69 1.97 14.19
N ALA A 39 12.17 3.08 14.73
CA ALA A 39 11.54 3.13 16.05
C ALA A 39 10.34 2.18 16.14
N ILE A 40 9.45 2.18 15.13
CA ILE A 40 8.31 1.27 15.04
C ILE A 40 8.79 -0.17 14.93
N GLY A 41 9.79 -0.45 14.09
CA GLY A 41 10.35 -1.79 13.93
C GLY A 41 10.95 -2.34 15.23
N ARG A 42 11.57 -1.49 16.04
CA ARG A 42 12.15 -1.82 17.34
C ARG A 42 11.06 -2.03 18.40
N ALA A 43 10.09 -1.12 18.50
CA ALA A 43 9.06 -1.13 19.54
C ALA A 43 7.93 -2.14 19.28
N CYS A 44 7.48 -2.28 18.04
CA CYS A 44 6.35 -3.14 17.67
C CYS A 44 6.78 -4.52 17.12
N GLY A 45 8.09 -4.79 17.12
CA GLY A 45 8.66 -6.09 16.82
C GLY A 45 8.75 -6.44 15.33
N ASN A 46 9.16 -7.69 15.10
CA ASN A 46 9.60 -8.17 13.78
C ASN A 46 8.52 -8.11 12.68
N GLY A 47 7.24 -8.04 13.03
CA GLY A 47 6.14 -7.92 12.05
C GLY A 47 6.24 -6.62 11.25
N TRP A 48 6.44 -5.48 11.91
CA TRP A 48 6.48 -4.17 11.27
C TRP A 48 7.71 -3.98 10.38
N ARG A 49 8.87 -4.44 10.84
CA ARG A 49 10.08 -4.47 10.02
C ARG A 49 9.86 -5.21 8.70
N LYS A 50 9.07 -6.29 8.69
CA LYS A 50 8.72 -6.99 7.45
C LYS A 50 7.79 -6.18 6.56
N VAL A 51 6.77 -5.54 7.14
CA VAL A 51 5.84 -4.68 6.41
C VAL A 51 6.59 -3.59 5.65
N PHE A 52 7.43 -2.82 6.33
CA PHE A 52 8.21 -1.74 5.69
C PHE A 52 9.19 -2.26 4.63
N ASN A 53 9.87 -3.38 4.90
CA ASN A 53 10.79 -3.98 3.94
C ASN A 53 10.08 -4.47 2.67
N VAL A 54 8.96 -5.15 2.83
CA VAL A 54 8.20 -5.68 1.69
C VAL A 54 7.56 -4.52 0.92
N TYR A 55 7.06 -3.49 1.60
CA TYR A 55 6.52 -2.30 0.96
C TYR A 55 7.58 -1.63 0.06
N ALA A 56 8.75 -1.30 0.60
CA ALA A 56 9.83 -0.69 -0.19
C ALA A 56 10.23 -1.57 -1.39
N LYS A 57 10.30 -2.89 -1.22
CA LYS A 57 10.57 -3.83 -2.33
C LYS A 57 9.48 -3.86 -3.39
N VAL A 58 8.20 -3.72 -3.00
CA VAL A 58 7.09 -3.61 -3.96
C VAL A 58 7.26 -2.35 -4.80
N LEU A 59 7.50 -1.21 -4.16
CA LEU A 59 7.69 0.07 -4.86
C LEU A 59 8.91 0.04 -5.80
N TYR A 60 9.99 -0.65 -5.39
CA TYR A 60 11.19 -0.84 -6.22
C TYR A 60 11.01 -1.82 -7.38
N ALA A 61 9.97 -2.64 -7.36
CA ALA A 61 9.69 -3.58 -8.44
C ALA A 61 8.78 -2.98 -9.53
N LEU A 62 8.25 -1.77 -9.33
CA LEU A 62 7.35 -1.11 -10.27
C LEU A 62 8.11 -0.59 -11.51
N ASP A 63 7.39 -0.49 -12.62
CA ASP A 63 7.92 0.09 -13.85
C ASP A 63 8.12 1.61 -13.68
N ASN A 64 9.29 2.12 -14.10
CA ASN A 64 9.62 3.54 -13.96
C ASN A 64 8.79 4.47 -14.85
N ASN A 65 8.09 3.94 -15.86
CA ASN A 65 7.11 4.70 -16.64
C ASN A 65 5.80 4.91 -15.87
N ASP A 66 5.50 4.03 -14.92
CA ASP A 66 4.30 4.10 -14.08
C ASP A 66 4.59 4.87 -12.78
N PHE A 67 5.69 4.51 -12.09
CA PHE A 67 6.12 5.13 -10.84
C PHE A 67 7.65 5.23 -10.74
N GLN A 68 8.15 6.40 -10.35
CA GLN A 68 9.59 6.69 -10.29
C GLN A 68 10.25 6.36 -8.94
N PHE A 69 9.61 5.56 -8.07
CA PHE A 69 10.14 5.28 -6.72
C PHE A 69 11.55 4.70 -6.73
N SER A 70 11.86 3.81 -7.68
CA SER A 70 13.18 3.16 -7.78
C SER A 70 14.30 4.13 -8.21
N GLN A 71 13.95 5.34 -8.68
CA GLN A 71 14.90 6.38 -9.08
C GLN A 71 15.29 7.32 -7.94
N LEU A 72 14.56 7.30 -6.82
CA LEU A 72 14.77 8.22 -5.69
C LEU A 72 15.97 7.82 -4.82
N ALA A 73 16.35 6.55 -4.79
CA ALA A 73 17.54 6.08 -4.08
C ALA A 73 18.19 4.87 -4.77
N ALA A 74 19.46 4.60 -4.45
CA ALA A 74 20.21 3.51 -5.08
C ALA A 74 19.69 2.10 -4.72
N THR A 75 19.01 1.95 -3.59
CA THR A 75 18.51 0.66 -3.09
C THR A 75 17.16 0.83 -2.41
N TRP A 76 16.37 -0.25 -2.39
CA TRP A 76 15.08 -0.24 -1.68
C TRP A 76 15.26 0.01 -0.17
N GLN A 77 16.41 -0.33 0.41
CA GLN A 77 16.73 -0.03 1.81
C GLN A 77 16.88 1.47 2.03
N ALA A 78 17.68 2.14 1.20
CA ALA A 78 17.84 3.59 1.28
C ALA A 78 16.50 4.30 1.07
N TYR A 79 15.71 3.87 0.08
CA TYR A 79 14.37 4.40 -0.11
C TYR A 79 13.45 4.20 1.09
N ARG A 80 13.48 3.00 1.70
CA ARG A 80 12.69 2.71 2.90
C ARG A 80 13.01 3.70 4.01
N ASP A 81 14.29 4.00 4.22
CA ASP A 81 14.73 4.80 5.36
C ASP A 81 14.56 6.31 5.09
N GLU A 82 14.73 6.75 3.84
CA GLU A 82 14.77 8.17 3.49
C GLU A 82 13.48 8.73 2.87
N TYR A 83 12.57 7.88 2.35
CA TYR A 83 11.41 8.34 1.57
C TYR A 83 10.09 7.65 1.93
N LEU A 84 10.10 6.35 2.21
CA LEU A 84 8.86 5.58 2.39
C LEU A 84 7.99 6.17 3.51
N LEU A 85 6.72 6.47 3.18
CA LEU A 85 5.72 7.03 4.11
C LEU A 85 6.10 8.38 4.73
N GLN A 86 7.09 9.08 4.18
CA GLN A 86 7.42 10.44 4.57
C GLN A 86 6.57 11.46 3.78
N GLU A 87 6.71 12.73 4.12
CA GLU A 87 6.08 13.82 3.39
C GLU A 87 6.53 13.82 1.92
N ASN A 88 5.63 14.11 0.98
CA ASN A 88 5.87 14.10 -0.47
C ASN A 88 6.30 12.74 -1.06
N SER A 89 6.16 11.65 -0.30
CA SER A 89 6.48 10.30 -0.79
C SER A 89 5.43 9.75 -1.76
N ALA A 90 4.25 10.37 -1.85
CA ALA A 90 3.07 9.86 -2.54
C ALA A 90 2.61 8.47 -2.06
N THR A 91 3.08 8.00 -0.90
CA THR A 91 2.78 6.68 -0.34
C THR A 91 2.04 6.80 0.99
N ALA A 92 1.07 5.91 1.22
CA ALA A 92 0.37 5.81 2.50
C ALA A 92 0.14 4.36 2.94
N LEU A 93 0.27 4.13 4.24
CA LEU A 93 -0.08 2.89 4.94
C LEU A 93 -1.26 3.16 5.87
N LEU A 94 -2.43 2.68 5.47
CA LEU A 94 -3.72 3.02 6.04
C LEU A 94 -4.26 1.87 6.90
N PHE A 95 -4.67 2.21 8.13
CA PHE A 95 -5.29 1.27 9.09
C PHE A 95 -6.82 1.28 9.04
N SER A 96 -7.40 2.14 8.20
CA SER A 96 -8.85 2.22 7.97
C SER A 96 -9.24 1.49 6.69
N ALA A 97 -10.55 1.27 6.49
CA ALA A 97 -11.08 0.80 5.22
C ALA A 97 -10.84 1.83 4.09
N PRO A 98 -10.76 1.39 2.81
CA PRO A 98 -10.67 2.28 1.66
C PRO A 98 -11.91 3.19 1.53
N ALA A 99 -11.68 4.50 1.47
CA ALA A 99 -12.74 5.49 1.24
C ALA A 99 -12.84 5.84 -0.26
N LEU A 100 -13.28 4.89 -1.07
CA LEU A 100 -13.25 4.98 -2.55
C LEU A 100 -14.16 6.09 -3.11
N ASN A 101 -15.32 6.31 -2.48
CA ASN A 101 -16.34 7.23 -2.97
C ASN A 101 -16.02 8.72 -2.76
N LEU A 102 -14.97 9.04 -2.00
CA LEU A 102 -14.58 10.43 -1.71
C LEU A 102 -13.49 10.94 -2.65
N VAL A 103 -12.68 10.04 -3.22
CA VAL A 103 -11.47 10.41 -4.00
C VAL A 103 -11.82 10.77 -5.45
N GLU A 104 -12.89 10.20 -6.01
CA GLU A 104 -13.27 10.41 -7.42
C GLU A 104 -14.06 11.70 -7.67
N ALA A 105 -14.66 12.30 -6.63
CA ALA A 105 -15.51 13.48 -6.78
C ALA A 105 -14.74 14.80 -6.89
N GLU A 106 -13.48 14.85 -6.41
CA GLU A 106 -12.71 16.10 -6.29
C GLU A 106 -11.32 16.05 -6.96
N ALA A 107 -10.82 14.87 -7.35
CA ALA A 107 -9.51 14.76 -7.97
C ALA A 107 -9.54 15.04 -9.49
N ASP A 108 -8.61 15.88 -9.92
CA ASP A 108 -8.18 15.95 -11.32
C ASP A 108 -7.95 14.51 -11.82
N LYS A 109 -8.63 14.11 -12.90
CA LYS A 109 -8.56 12.75 -13.49
C LYS A 109 -7.12 12.30 -13.81
N SER A 110 -6.16 13.21 -13.75
CA SER A 110 -4.73 13.02 -13.94
C SER A 110 -4.01 12.33 -12.77
N LYS A 111 -4.56 12.31 -11.55
CA LYS A 111 -3.93 11.66 -10.37
C LYS A 111 -4.81 10.54 -9.81
N ARG A 112 -4.83 9.39 -10.48
CA ARG A 112 -5.53 8.20 -9.98
C ARG A 112 -4.69 7.51 -8.91
N THR A 113 -5.27 7.36 -7.72
CA THR A 113 -4.66 6.60 -6.64
C THR A 113 -4.84 5.10 -6.86
N VAL A 114 -3.78 4.31 -6.68
CA VAL A 114 -3.87 2.84 -6.62
C VAL A 114 -4.07 2.39 -5.18
N HIS A 115 -4.91 1.37 -5.00
CA HIS A 115 -5.33 0.87 -3.70
C HIS A 115 -4.93 -0.59 -3.53
N ILE A 116 -3.98 -0.86 -2.64
CA ILE A 116 -3.51 -2.22 -2.32
C ILE A 116 -4.13 -2.67 -1.01
N ILE A 117 -4.93 -3.73 -1.01
CA ILE A 117 -5.46 -4.33 0.22
C ILE A 117 -4.59 -5.53 0.61
N CYS A 118 -3.90 -5.42 1.74
CA CYS A 118 -3.00 -6.46 2.23
C CYS A 118 -3.75 -7.56 2.97
N GLY A 119 -3.78 -8.74 2.36
CA GLY A 119 -4.29 -9.97 2.96
C GLY A 119 -5.73 -10.27 2.54
N ARG A 120 -5.92 -11.48 2.01
CA ARG A 120 -7.24 -11.99 1.59
C ARG A 120 -8.27 -12.00 2.72
N THR A 121 -7.88 -12.39 3.92
CA THR A 121 -8.80 -12.41 5.08
C THR A 121 -9.33 -11.01 5.38
N TYR A 122 -8.45 -10.00 5.35
CA TYR A 122 -8.83 -8.62 5.58
C TYR A 122 -9.74 -8.10 4.45
N ALA A 123 -9.39 -8.35 3.18
CA ALA A 123 -10.24 -7.97 2.05
C ALA A 123 -11.66 -8.58 2.16
N LYS A 124 -11.78 -9.86 2.52
CA LYS A 124 -13.08 -10.50 2.74
C LYS A 124 -13.84 -9.92 3.92
N GLN A 125 -13.16 -9.57 5.01
CA GLN A 125 -13.79 -8.90 6.14
C GLN A 125 -14.36 -7.54 5.74
N LEU A 126 -13.63 -6.75 4.96
CA LEU A 126 -14.09 -5.45 4.46
C LEU A 126 -15.33 -5.58 3.57
N LEU A 127 -15.36 -6.56 2.66
CA LEU A 127 -16.53 -6.84 1.82
C LEU A 127 -17.73 -7.29 2.65
N ASN A 128 -17.53 -8.25 3.55
CA ASN A 128 -18.62 -8.83 4.36
C ASN A 128 -19.21 -7.85 5.38
N SER A 129 -18.43 -6.85 5.80
CA SER A 129 -18.87 -5.80 6.72
C SER A 129 -19.34 -4.53 6.01
N GLU A 130 -19.46 -4.57 4.67
CA GLU A 130 -19.85 -3.44 3.82
C GLU A 130 -18.94 -2.19 3.96
N GLN A 131 -17.76 -2.35 4.55
CA GLN A 131 -16.74 -1.31 4.64
C GLN A 131 -15.99 -1.11 3.31
N LEU A 132 -16.11 -2.08 2.40
CA LEU A 132 -15.66 -1.99 1.02
C LEU A 132 -16.81 -2.44 0.12
N ASN A 133 -17.41 -1.50 -0.62
CA ASN A 133 -18.49 -1.80 -1.55
C ASN A 133 -17.94 -1.79 -2.98
N THR A 134 -17.40 -2.94 -3.39
CA THR A 134 -16.82 -3.16 -4.72
C THR A 134 -16.92 -4.63 -5.13
N GLU A 135 -16.92 -4.88 -6.43
CA GLU A 135 -16.76 -6.23 -6.96
C GLU A 135 -15.28 -6.50 -7.24
N LEU A 136 -14.75 -7.59 -6.68
CA LEU A 136 -13.37 -8.02 -6.91
C LEU A 136 -13.34 -9.23 -7.83
N LEU A 137 -12.62 -9.13 -8.95
CA LEU A 137 -12.27 -10.27 -9.78
C LEU A 137 -11.11 -11.04 -9.12
N TRP A 138 -11.39 -12.21 -8.55
CA TRP A 138 -10.36 -13.09 -7.99
C TRP A 138 -9.57 -13.76 -9.13
N LEU A 139 -8.27 -13.46 -9.18
CA LEU A 139 -7.35 -14.03 -10.16
C LEU A 139 -6.88 -15.42 -9.73
N ASP A 140 -6.79 -15.63 -8.41
CA ASP A 140 -6.53 -16.92 -7.77
C ASP A 140 -6.83 -16.86 -6.26
N GLU A 141 -6.22 -17.75 -5.48
CA GLU A 141 -6.37 -17.81 -4.03
C GLU A 141 -5.77 -16.60 -3.29
N GLU A 142 -4.86 -15.85 -3.91
CA GLU A 142 -4.03 -14.85 -3.25
C GLU A 142 -4.24 -13.42 -3.79
N PHE A 143 -4.63 -13.29 -5.06
CA PHE A 143 -4.79 -12.02 -5.74
C PHE A 143 -6.22 -11.79 -6.25
N ALA A 144 -6.67 -10.55 -6.12
CA ALA A 144 -7.91 -10.07 -6.75
C ALA A 144 -7.71 -8.64 -7.26
N ILE A 145 -8.56 -8.20 -8.20
CA ILE A 145 -8.42 -6.89 -8.84
C ILE A 145 -9.79 -6.26 -9.12
N ASN A 146 -9.86 -4.93 -9.03
CA ASN A 146 -10.93 -4.12 -9.60
C ASN A 146 -10.30 -2.99 -10.42
N PHE A 147 -10.61 -2.97 -11.72
CA PHE A 147 -10.03 -2.01 -12.67
C PHE A 147 -10.63 -0.61 -12.55
N GLU A 148 -11.93 -0.52 -12.28
CA GLU A 148 -12.66 0.74 -12.23
C GLU A 148 -12.13 1.59 -11.07
N GLN A 149 -12.04 1.00 -9.89
CA GLN A 149 -11.64 1.64 -8.63
C GLN A 149 -10.14 1.47 -8.32
N HIS A 150 -9.35 0.93 -9.25
CA HIS A 150 -7.89 0.79 -9.12
C HIS A 150 -7.44 0.00 -7.87
N ILE A 151 -8.13 -1.09 -7.57
CA ILE A 151 -7.89 -1.91 -6.38
C ILE A 151 -7.16 -3.20 -6.75
N ILE A 152 -6.16 -3.58 -5.97
CA ILE A 152 -5.58 -4.92 -5.98
C ILE A 152 -5.57 -5.47 -4.56
N VAL A 153 -6.07 -6.70 -4.39
CA VAL A 153 -5.82 -7.51 -3.20
C VAL A 153 -4.57 -8.35 -3.45
N CYS A 154 -3.68 -8.41 -2.47
CA CYS A 154 -2.49 -9.26 -2.51
C CYS A 154 -2.27 -9.97 -1.16
N PRO A 155 -1.33 -10.93 -1.08
CA PRO A 155 -0.85 -11.43 0.20
C PRO A 155 -0.38 -10.32 1.14
N TYR A 156 -0.38 -10.60 2.45
CA TYR A 156 0.09 -9.64 3.44
C TYR A 156 1.57 -9.28 3.20
N PHE A 157 1.98 -8.07 3.59
CA PHE A 157 3.36 -7.59 3.47
C PHE A 157 4.30 -8.26 4.49
N ASP A 158 4.50 -9.57 4.31
CA ASP A 158 5.45 -10.42 5.00
C ASP A 158 6.13 -11.28 3.92
N TYR A 159 7.46 -11.37 3.92
CA TYR A 159 8.21 -12.10 2.89
C TYR A 159 7.86 -13.59 2.80
N ARG A 160 7.24 -14.17 3.84
CA ARG A 160 6.71 -15.55 3.83
C ARG A 160 5.43 -15.66 2.99
N GLN A 161 4.67 -14.57 2.88
CA GLN A 161 3.40 -14.51 2.16
C GLN A 161 3.59 -13.86 0.79
N LEU A 162 4.22 -12.69 0.72
CA LEU A 162 4.56 -11.95 -0.49
C LEU A 162 6.05 -12.11 -0.82
N SER A 163 6.40 -13.25 -1.40
CA SER A 163 7.77 -13.55 -1.87
C SER A 163 8.17 -12.65 -3.06
N ASN A 164 9.46 -12.64 -3.42
CA ASN A 164 9.94 -11.85 -4.57
C ASN A 164 9.18 -12.16 -5.88
N ILE A 165 8.82 -13.43 -6.13
CA ILE A 165 8.04 -13.80 -7.32
C ILE A 165 6.64 -13.17 -7.29
N LYS A 166 6.02 -13.11 -6.11
CA LYS A 166 4.70 -12.50 -5.93
C LYS A 166 4.76 -10.97 -5.96
N ILE A 167 5.86 -10.37 -5.50
CA ILE A 167 6.13 -8.93 -5.69
C ILE A 167 6.18 -8.60 -7.19
N GLN A 168 6.91 -9.38 -7.99
CA GLN A 168 6.98 -9.20 -9.45
C GLN A 168 5.62 -9.41 -10.13
N ARG A 169 4.78 -10.29 -9.60
CA ARG A 169 3.40 -10.43 -10.06
C ARG A 169 2.56 -9.19 -9.71
N LEU A 170 2.64 -8.70 -8.48
CA LEU A 170 1.94 -7.49 -8.05
C LEU A 170 2.32 -6.28 -8.90
N ALA A 171 3.62 -6.09 -9.17
CA ALA A 171 4.11 -5.02 -10.03
C ALA A 171 3.51 -5.10 -11.45
N ARG A 172 3.46 -6.28 -12.07
CA ARG A 172 2.82 -6.47 -13.38
C ARG A 172 1.32 -6.18 -13.36
N LEU A 173 0.62 -6.59 -12.31
CA LEU A 173 -0.82 -6.29 -12.16
C LEU A 173 -1.05 -4.78 -12.01
N LEU A 174 -0.19 -4.08 -11.28
CA LEU A 174 -0.25 -2.62 -11.14
C LEU A 174 -0.04 -1.91 -12.49
N SER A 175 0.96 -2.32 -13.28
CA SER A 175 1.15 -1.75 -14.62
C SER A 175 -0.04 -2.01 -15.55
N GLN A 176 -0.63 -3.21 -15.51
CA GLN A 176 -1.84 -3.52 -16.29
C GLN A 176 -3.04 -2.67 -15.87
N LEU A 177 -3.21 -2.48 -14.55
CA LEU A 177 -4.24 -1.65 -13.96
C LEU A 177 -4.14 -0.21 -14.46
N LEU A 178 -2.95 0.39 -14.38
CA LEU A 178 -2.71 1.77 -14.80
C LEU A 178 -2.86 1.97 -16.30
N GLN A 179 -2.50 0.97 -17.11
CA GLN A 179 -2.65 1.03 -18.56
C GLN A 179 -4.08 0.76 -19.03
N GLY A 180 -4.99 0.33 -18.14
CA GLY A 180 -6.35 -0.08 -18.50
C GLY A 180 -6.38 -1.30 -19.44
N LYS A 181 -5.34 -2.14 -19.39
CA LYS A 181 -5.17 -3.30 -20.27
C LYS A 181 -5.23 -4.58 -19.46
N TYR A 182 -6.44 -5.13 -19.32
CA TYR A 182 -6.62 -6.54 -18.99
C TYR A 182 -7.07 -7.25 -20.26
N LYS A 183 -6.18 -8.03 -20.87
CA LYS A 183 -6.47 -8.91 -22.00
C LYS A 183 -6.16 -10.34 -21.60
#